data_AF-A0AAW0ADZ0-F1
#
_entry.id   AF-A0AAW0ADZ0-F1
#
_cell.length_a   1.000
_cell.length_b   1.000
_cell.length_c   1.000
_cell.angle_alpha   90.00
_cell.angle_beta   90.00
_cell.angle_gamma   90.00
#
_symmetry.space_group_name_H-M   'P 1'
#
loop_
_entity.id
_entity.type
_entity.pdbx_description
1 polymer ?
#
loop_
_entity_poly.entity_id
_entity_poly.type
_entity_poly.pdbx_seq_one_letter_code
_entity_poly.pdbx_strand_id
1 'polypeptide(L)'
;MDIDAFLDALTAAGDIKLFTALVDVSALGKYSVRDAADTIADLIWDKIDYRFLCFKRSSTARYEYTCAQNSLRQEKSQKKASSEKQRDKAQMSTFECQGWLTIWASPDDDSEYFIRIRHQECHQKYVCIDIPDDVKQIIQNNPKLRSYQLWKEILKSYPEPAFSQKAVYNLWANIQNQSEWRRTENELESAKILLAEFTKDSRYQLDTIPLPPDSGSFCWPDNWTTW
;
A
#
# COMPACT_ATOMS: atom_id res chain seq x y z
N MET A 1 -10.71 -12.01 16.39
CA MET A 1 -10.85 -10.53 16.52
C MET A 1 -11.83 -10.07 15.45
N ASP A 2 -12.60 -8.99 15.64
CA ASP A 2 -13.48 -8.52 14.56
C ASP A 2 -12.68 -7.85 13.42
N ILE A 3 -13.35 -7.65 12.27
CA ILE A 3 -12.74 -7.09 11.07
C ILE A 3 -12.27 -5.64 11.26
N ASP A 4 -12.98 -4.82 12.03
CA ASP A 4 -12.61 -3.41 12.22
C ASP A 4 -11.35 -3.29 13.08
N ALA A 5 -11.28 -4.04 14.18
CA ALA A 5 -10.11 -4.15 15.04
C ALA A 5 -8.90 -4.69 14.27
N PHE A 6 -9.11 -5.65 13.35
CA PHE A 6 -8.06 -6.13 12.46
C PHE A 6 -7.54 -5.01 11.55
N LEU A 7 -8.41 -4.26 10.91
CA LEU A 7 -8.03 -3.18 10.00
C LEU A 7 -7.30 -2.04 10.73
N ASP A 8 -7.74 -1.69 11.94
CA ASP A 8 -7.10 -0.64 12.73
C ASP A 8 -5.73 -1.08 13.25
N ALA A 9 -5.59 -2.34 13.68
CA ALA A 9 -4.28 -2.92 14.02
C ALA A 9 -3.36 -2.95 12.79
N LEU A 10 -3.90 -3.27 11.62
CA LEU A 10 -3.15 -3.28 10.37
C LEU A 10 -2.67 -1.87 10.01
N THR A 11 -3.49 -0.84 10.17
CA THR A 11 -3.09 0.56 9.95
C THR A 11 -2.04 1.02 10.96
N ALA A 12 -2.20 0.65 12.24
CA ALA A 12 -1.22 0.98 13.29
C ALA A 12 0.16 0.34 13.05
N ALA A 13 0.21 -0.82 12.39
CA ALA A 13 1.45 -1.54 12.10
C ALA A 13 2.37 -0.87 11.04
N GLY A 14 1.96 0.23 10.40
CA GLY A 14 2.83 0.98 9.46
C GLY A 14 2.80 0.44 8.02
N ASP A 15 3.94 0.36 7.31
CA ASP A 15 4.00 -0.05 5.89
C ASP A 15 4.66 -1.42 5.63
N ILE A 16 5.58 -1.87 6.49
CA ILE A 16 6.24 -3.18 6.38
C ILE A 16 5.45 -4.18 7.21
N LYS A 17 4.82 -5.16 6.56
CA LYS A 17 3.83 -6.02 7.22
C LYS A 17 4.13 -7.48 6.97
N LEU A 18 4.53 -8.19 8.01
CA LEU A 18 4.11 -9.58 8.19
C LEU A 18 3.03 -9.56 9.26
N PHE A 19 1.77 -9.64 8.84
CA PHE A 19 0.64 -9.59 9.76
C PHE A 19 -0.22 -10.81 9.55
N THR A 20 -0.62 -11.46 10.63
CA THR A 20 -1.42 -12.69 10.59
C THR A 20 -2.43 -12.67 11.71
N ALA A 21 -3.69 -12.94 11.39
CA ALA A 21 -4.77 -12.93 12.36
C ALA A 21 -5.90 -13.88 11.97
N LEU A 22 -6.62 -14.36 12.98
CA LEU A 22 -7.93 -15.00 12.82
C LEU A 22 -9.01 -13.93 13.05
N VAL A 23 -9.82 -13.69 12.03
CA VAL A 23 -10.73 -12.55 11.94
C VAL A 23 -12.16 -13.04 11.78
N ASP A 24 -13.04 -12.55 12.64
CA ASP A 24 -14.48 -12.72 12.54
C ASP A 24 -15.03 -11.73 11.50
N VAL A 25 -15.67 -12.27 10.47
CA VAL A 25 -16.25 -11.53 9.34
C VAL A 25 -17.77 -11.68 9.26
N SER A 26 -18.42 -12.09 10.34
CA SER A 26 -19.87 -12.18 10.46
C SER A 26 -20.58 -10.89 10.04
N ALA A 27 -19.98 -9.74 10.33
CA ALA A 27 -20.48 -8.40 9.98
C ALA A 27 -20.53 -8.09 8.48
N LEU A 28 -19.78 -8.80 7.61
CA LEU A 28 -19.64 -8.45 6.19
C LEU A 28 -20.85 -8.84 5.31
N GLY A 29 -21.83 -9.56 5.84
CA GLY A 29 -23.02 -9.98 5.08
C GLY A 29 -22.67 -10.92 3.92
N LYS A 30 -22.78 -12.23 4.13
CA LYS A 30 -22.22 -13.22 3.18
C LYS A 30 -23.18 -13.57 2.04
N TYR A 31 -22.69 -13.48 0.80
CA TYR A 31 -23.29 -14.12 -0.37
C TYR A 31 -22.52 -15.40 -0.77
N SER A 32 -21.19 -15.39 -0.65
CA SER A 32 -20.32 -16.56 -0.79
C SER A 32 -18.97 -16.37 -0.09
N VAL A 33 -18.22 -17.45 0.15
CA VAL A 33 -16.86 -17.40 0.76
C VAL A 33 -15.90 -16.54 -0.08
N ARG A 34 -16.08 -16.59 -1.40
CA ARG A 34 -15.30 -15.80 -2.35
C ARG A 34 -15.59 -14.32 -2.20
N ASP A 35 -16.87 -13.94 -2.17
CA ASP A 35 -17.26 -12.52 -2.09
C ASP A 35 -16.76 -11.92 -0.77
N ALA A 36 -16.76 -12.70 0.31
CA ALA A 36 -16.14 -12.30 1.58
C ALA A 36 -14.63 -12.07 1.43
N ALA A 37 -13.89 -12.97 0.79
CA ALA A 37 -12.44 -12.81 0.57
C ALA A 37 -12.11 -11.58 -0.30
N ASP A 38 -12.88 -11.35 -1.38
CA ASP A 38 -12.73 -10.20 -2.25
C ASP A 38 -13.07 -8.89 -1.49
N THR A 39 -14.13 -8.89 -0.67
CA THR A 39 -14.50 -7.75 0.20
C THR A 39 -13.40 -7.43 1.21
N ILE A 40 -12.83 -8.44 1.86
CA ILE A 40 -11.70 -8.27 2.79
C ILE A 40 -10.49 -7.64 2.08
N ALA A 41 -10.17 -8.10 0.87
CA ALA A 41 -9.07 -7.54 0.08
C ALA A 41 -9.31 -6.05 -0.27
N ASP A 42 -10.55 -5.68 -0.59
CA ASP A 42 -10.94 -4.29 -0.86
C ASP A 42 -10.87 -3.42 0.40
N LEU A 43 -11.31 -3.93 1.55
CA LEU A 43 -11.19 -3.23 2.84
C LEU A 43 -9.73 -2.99 3.25
N ILE A 44 -8.88 -4.01 3.04
CA ILE A 44 -7.43 -3.87 3.27
C ILE A 44 -6.87 -2.80 2.34
N TRP A 45 -7.19 -2.85 1.05
CA TRP A 45 -6.75 -1.84 0.09
C TRP A 45 -7.19 -0.44 0.51
N ASP A 46 -8.42 -0.28 0.97
CA ASP A 46 -8.93 1.02 1.41
C ASP A 46 -8.12 1.60 2.58
N LYS A 47 -7.67 0.73 3.51
CA LYS A 47 -6.96 1.11 4.73
C LYS A 47 -5.44 1.30 4.55
N ILE A 48 -4.79 0.56 3.66
CA ILE A 48 -3.31 0.55 3.55
C ILE A 48 -2.78 1.01 2.19
N ASP A 49 -3.66 1.32 1.23
CA ASP A 49 -3.36 1.78 -0.13
C ASP A 49 -2.51 0.81 -1.00
N TYR A 50 -2.25 -0.41 -0.51
CA TYR A 50 -1.68 -1.49 -1.32
C TYR A 50 -2.80 -2.34 -1.91
N ARG A 51 -2.86 -2.38 -3.24
CA ARG A 51 -3.87 -3.14 -3.97
C ARG A 51 -3.40 -4.58 -4.21
N PHE A 52 -4.17 -5.55 -3.74
CA PHE A 52 -3.92 -6.97 -3.96
C PHE A 52 -4.92 -7.53 -4.97
N LEU A 53 -4.44 -8.20 -6.02
CA LEU A 53 -5.25 -8.80 -7.06
C LEU A 53 -5.29 -10.32 -6.87
N CYS A 54 -6.49 -10.91 -6.98
CA CYS A 54 -6.67 -12.36 -6.86
C CYS A 54 -5.83 -13.08 -7.92
N PHE A 55 -4.87 -13.88 -7.47
CA PHE A 55 -3.96 -14.65 -8.33
C PHE A 55 -4.39 -16.10 -8.47
N LYS A 56 -4.62 -16.79 -7.34
CA LYS A 56 -5.00 -18.20 -7.33
C LYS A 56 -6.22 -18.43 -6.48
N ARG A 57 -7.11 -19.25 -7.02
CA ARG A 57 -8.31 -19.76 -6.35
C ARG A 57 -8.08 -21.24 -6.10
N SER A 58 -8.09 -21.66 -4.84
CA SER A 58 -8.15 -23.08 -4.50
C SER A 58 -9.60 -23.52 -4.42
N SER A 59 -9.87 -24.79 -4.70
CA SER A 59 -11.16 -25.43 -4.38
C SER A 59 -11.43 -25.53 -2.87
N THR A 60 -10.40 -25.31 -2.04
CA THR A 60 -10.39 -25.54 -0.59
C THR A 60 -10.59 -24.25 0.25
N ALA A 61 -11.47 -23.33 -0.17
CA ALA A 61 -11.75 -22.08 0.54
C ALA A 61 -10.52 -21.18 0.83
N ARG A 62 -9.45 -21.36 0.03
CA ARG A 62 -8.20 -20.61 0.12
C ARG A 62 -8.03 -19.70 -1.10
N TYR A 63 -7.86 -18.42 -0.83
CA TYR A 63 -7.70 -17.38 -1.82
C TYR A 63 -6.34 -16.69 -1.65
N GLU A 64 -5.59 -16.61 -2.74
CA GLU A 64 -4.26 -15.98 -2.76
C GLU A 64 -4.28 -14.79 -3.70
N TYR A 65 -3.86 -13.65 -3.16
CA TYR A 65 -3.78 -12.37 -3.84
C TYR A 65 -2.34 -11.89 -3.86
N THR A 66 -1.97 -11.17 -4.92
CA THR A 66 -0.62 -10.60 -5.10
C THR A 66 -0.70 -9.10 -5.22
N CYS A 67 0.28 -8.36 -4.68
CA CYS A 67 0.36 -6.92 -4.89
C CYS A 67 0.36 -6.58 -6.39
N ALA A 68 -0.48 -5.62 -6.79
CA ALA A 68 -0.63 -5.21 -8.20
C ALA A 68 0.66 -4.63 -8.80
N GLN A 69 1.56 -4.13 -7.95
CA GLN A 69 2.85 -3.56 -8.33
C GLN A 69 4.01 -4.56 -8.16
N ASN A 70 3.74 -5.84 -7.95
CA ASN A 70 4.80 -6.85 -7.85
C ASN A 70 5.45 -7.13 -9.22
N SER A 71 6.73 -6.80 -9.36
CA SER A 71 7.50 -6.95 -10.61
C SER A 71 7.55 -8.40 -11.12
N LEU A 72 7.60 -9.38 -10.21
CA LEU A 72 7.64 -10.80 -10.53
C LEU A 72 6.33 -11.33 -11.14
N ARG A 73 5.27 -10.51 -11.18
CA ARG A 73 3.93 -10.88 -11.64
C ARG A 73 3.37 -9.95 -12.70
N GLN A 74 4.17 -9.02 -13.21
CA GLN A 74 3.76 -8.17 -14.31
C GLN A 74 3.76 -8.94 -15.62
N GLU A 75 2.59 -8.97 -16.27
CA GLU A 75 2.45 -9.57 -17.58
C GLU A 75 3.11 -8.69 -18.64
N LYS A 76 3.78 -9.32 -19.60
CA LYS A 76 4.32 -8.60 -20.75
C LYS A 76 3.16 -8.03 -21.56
N SER A 77 3.29 -6.78 -21.99
CA SER A 77 2.30 -6.12 -22.84
C SER A 77 1.99 -6.97 -24.07
N GLN A 78 0.71 -7.32 -24.24
CA GLN A 78 0.24 -8.06 -25.41
C GLN A 78 -0.01 -7.08 -26.55
N LYS A 79 0.94 -6.99 -27.47
CA LYS A 79 0.79 -6.19 -28.68
C LYS A 79 -0.22 -6.85 -29.62
N LYS A 80 -1.34 -6.17 -29.89
CA LYS A 80 -2.27 -6.58 -30.95
C LYS A 80 -1.63 -6.34 -32.32
N ALA A 81 -1.95 -7.19 -33.30
CA ALA A 81 -1.39 -7.10 -34.65
C ALA A 81 -1.84 -5.84 -35.43
N SER A 82 -3.01 -5.30 -35.11
CA SER A 82 -3.51 -4.03 -35.68
C SER A 82 -3.11 -2.88 -34.77
N SER A 83 -2.39 -1.90 -35.32
CA SER A 83 -1.95 -0.68 -34.64
C SER A 83 -3.13 0.17 -34.13
N GLU A 84 -4.26 0.19 -34.85
CA GLU A 84 -5.49 0.89 -34.45
C GLU A 84 -6.13 0.31 -33.17
N LYS A 85 -5.83 -0.95 -32.85
CA LYS A 85 -6.30 -1.64 -31.64
C LYS A 85 -5.24 -1.69 -30.55
N GLN A 86 -4.03 -1.20 -30.81
CA GLN A 86 -3.02 -0.99 -29.78
C GLN A 86 -3.45 0.23 -28.98
N ARG A 87 -3.70 0.00 -27.69
CA ARG A 87 -3.82 1.09 -26.73
C ARG A 87 -2.46 1.20 -26.04
N ASP A 88 -1.78 2.32 -26.22
CA ASP A 88 -0.65 2.67 -25.37
C ASP A 88 -1.19 2.95 -23.98
N LYS A 89 -1.22 1.90 -23.14
CA LYS A 89 -1.51 2.05 -21.73
C LYS A 89 -0.20 2.33 -21.01
N ALA A 90 -0.16 3.44 -20.28
CA ALA A 90 0.91 3.69 -19.32
C ALA A 90 1.03 2.48 -18.38
N GLN A 91 2.25 1.98 -18.21
CA GLN A 91 2.53 0.91 -17.26
C GLN A 91 2.71 1.49 -15.87
N MET A 92 2.18 0.78 -14.87
CA MET A 92 2.39 1.13 -13.46
C MET A 92 3.82 0.80 -13.04
N SER A 93 4.42 1.60 -12.17
CA SER A 93 5.70 1.26 -11.55
C SER A 93 5.62 -0.06 -10.78
N THR A 94 6.69 -0.85 -10.84
CA THR A 94 6.73 -2.22 -10.31
C THR A 94 7.92 -2.39 -9.37
N PHE A 95 7.76 -3.19 -8.32
CA PHE A 95 8.71 -3.33 -7.22
C PHE A 95 8.86 -4.80 -6.81
N GLU A 96 9.98 -5.16 -6.20
CA GLU A 96 10.25 -6.52 -5.69
C GLU A 96 9.66 -6.71 -4.27
N CYS A 97 8.43 -6.22 -4.09
CA CYS A 97 7.79 -6.05 -2.79
C CYS A 97 7.47 -7.34 -2.02
N GLN A 98 7.53 -8.48 -2.72
CA GLN A 98 7.06 -9.78 -2.23
C GLN A 98 5.67 -9.69 -1.59
N GLY A 99 4.80 -8.85 -2.18
CA GLY A 99 3.46 -8.54 -1.68
C GLY A 99 2.49 -9.69 -1.89
N TRP A 100 2.05 -10.32 -0.80
CA TRP A 100 1.07 -11.40 -0.77
C TRP A 100 -0.01 -11.16 0.27
N LEU A 101 -1.26 -11.40 -0.11
CA LEU A 101 -2.39 -11.49 0.79
C LEU A 101 -3.01 -12.87 0.64
N THR A 102 -3.12 -13.59 1.74
CA THR A 102 -3.66 -14.93 1.79
C THR A 102 -4.85 -14.94 2.73
N ILE A 103 -5.99 -15.40 2.23
CA ILE A 103 -7.26 -15.45 2.97
C ILE A 103 -7.78 -16.88 2.94
N TRP A 104 -7.95 -17.49 4.11
CA TRP A 104 -8.48 -18.84 4.27
C TRP A 104 -9.74 -18.79 5.13
N ALA A 105 -10.86 -19.31 4.63
CA ALA A 105 -12.01 -19.52 5.49
C ALA A 105 -11.74 -20.72 6.42
N SER A 106 -12.17 -20.61 7.68
CA SER A 106 -12.11 -21.72 8.61
C SER A 106 -13.04 -22.84 8.12
N PRO A 107 -12.60 -24.11 8.14
CA PRO A 107 -13.47 -25.24 7.83
C PRO A 107 -14.49 -25.51 8.94
N ASP A 108 -14.24 -25.01 10.15
CA ASP A 108 -15.04 -25.28 11.34
C ASP A 108 -16.07 -24.17 11.63
N ASP A 109 -15.82 -22.95 11.14
CA ASP A 109 -16.69 -21.80 11.34
C ASP A 109 -16.70 -20.90 10.09
N ASP A 110 -17.85 -20.83 9.43
CA ASP A 110 -18.02 -20.00 8.24
C ASP A 110 -17.77 -18.51 8.49
N SER A 111 -17.82 -18.04 9.74
CA SER A 111 -17.59 -16.65 10.16
C SER A 111 -16.15 -16.30 10.48
N GLU A 112 -15.25 -17.28 10.57
CA GLU A 112 -13.85 -17.02 10.88
C GLU A 112 -12.94 -17.21 9.67
N TYR A 113 -12.08 -16.23 9.44
CA TYR A 113 -11.13 -16.22 8.34
C TYR A 113 -9.73 -16.00 8.87
N PHE A 114 -8.81 -16.87 8.47
CA PHE A 114 -7.39 -16.68 8.69
C PHE A 114 -6.82 -15.79 7.58
N ILE A 115 -6.34 -14.61 7.96
CA ILE A 115 -5.80 -13.60 7.06
C ILE A 115 -4.31 -13.44 7.32
N ARG A 116 -3.50 -13.58 6.27
CA ARG A 116 -2.06 -13.35 6.30
C ARG A 116 -1.65 -12.37 5.23
N ILE A 117 -1.01 -11.27 5.63
CA ILE A 117 -0.44 -10.23 4.78
C ILE A 117 1.08 -10.27 4.89
N ARG A 118 1.75 -10.24 3.75
CA ARG A 118 3.21 -10.06 3.63
C ARG A 118 3.48 -8.94 2.63
N HIS A 119 4.20 -7.90 3.05
CA HIS A 119 4.70 -6.83 2.19
C HIS A 119 6.03 -6.33 2.74
N GLN A 120 7.12 -6.56 2.01
CA GLN A 120 8.49 -6.39 2.53
C GLN A 120 9.17 -5.09 2.07
N GLU A 121 8.61 -4.42 1.07
CA GLU A 121 9.14 -3.18 0.54
C GLU A 121 8.11 -2.07 0.70
N CYS A 122 8.49 -0.96 1.32
CA CYS A 122 7.64 0.22 1.42
C CYS A 122 7.71 1.02 0.11
N HIS A 123 7.16 0.47 -0.97
CA HIS A 123 7.17 1.15 -2.26
C HIS A 123 6.02 2.13 -2.41
N GLN A 124 6.10 2.95 -3.48
CA GLN A 124 5.07 3.88 -3.87
C GLN A 124 3.70 3.20 -3.91
N LYS A 125 2.76 3.75 -3.14
CA LYS A 125 1.39 3.26 -3.04
C LYS A 125 0.70 3.24 -4.39
N TYR A 126 -0.30 2.38 -4.53
CA TYR A 126 -1.02 2.19 -5.79
C TYR A 126 -1.65 3.52 -6.26
N VAL A 127 -1.21 4.00 -7.43
CA VAL A 127 -1.81 5.16 -8.09
C VAL A 127 -2.73 4.66 -9.18
N CYS A 128 -3.97 5.17 -9.20
CA CYS A 128 -4.88 4.93 -10.30
C CYS A 128 -4.27 5.52 -11.59
N ILE A 129 -3.91 4.63 -12.53
CA ILE A 129 -3.35 5.00 -13.84
C ILE A 129 -4.37 5.70 -14.75
N ASP A 130 -5.64 5.68 -14.38
CA ASP A 130 -6.73 6.30 -15.14
C ASP A 130 -6.85 7.82 -14.88
N ILE A 131 -5.95 8.41 -14.09
CA ILE A 131 -5.87 9.87 -13.93
C ILE A 131 -5.28 10.47 -15.23
N PRO A 132 -6.00 11.38 -15.92
CA PRO A 132 -5.50 12.09 -17.11
C PRO A 132 -4.19 12.86 -16.86
N ASP A 133 -3.35 12.98 -17.88
CA ASP A 133 -2.02 13.59 -17.73
C ASP A 133 -2.06 15.09 -17.41
N ASP A 134 -3.08 15.80 -17.88
CA ASP A 134 -3.32 17.21 -17.52
C ASP A 134 -3.67 17.38 -16.04
N VAL A 135 -4.44 16.44 -15.47
CA VAL A 135 -4.70 16.39 -14.01
C VAL A 135 -3.39 16.13 -13.24
N LYS A 136 -2.51 15.25 -13.75
CA LYS A 136 -1.18 15.05 -13.15
C LYS A 136 -0.36 16.34 -13.17
N GLN A 137 -0.39 17.08 -14.28
CA GLN A 137 0.29 18.37 -14.39
C GLN A 137 -0.26 19.42 -13.42
N ILE A 138 -1.58 19.48 -13.20
CA ILE A 138 -2.18 20.38 -12.21
C ILE A 138 -1.60 20.10 -10.81
N ILE A 139 -1.47 18.83 -10.43
CA ILE A 139 -0.91 18.43 -9.14
C ILE A 139 0.58 18.79 -9.04
N GLN A 140 1.35 18.50 -10.08
CA GLN A 140 2.80 18.77 -10.12
C GLN A 140 3.12 20.27 -10.11
N ASN A 141 2.33 21.08 -10.81
CA ASN A 141 2.54 22.54 -10.91
C ASN A 141 2.09 23.30 -9.65
N ASN A 142 1.34 22.65 -8.76
CA ASN A 142 0.78 23.27 -7.56
C ASN A 142 1.19 22.51 -6.28
N PRO A 143 2.50 22.34 -6.00
CA PRO A 143 2.96 21.52 -4.87
C PRO A 143 2.52 22.09 -3.50
N LYS A 144 2.26 23.40 -3.43
CA LYS A 144 1.84 24.09 -2.20
C LYS A 144 0.36 23.93 -1.88
N LEU A 145 -0.46 23.45 -2.83
CA LEU A 145 -1.89 23.28 -2.60
C LEU A 145 -2.16 21.99 -1.84
N ARG A 146 -3.12 22.05 -0.91
CA ARG A 146 -3.62 20.87 -0.20
C ARG A 146 -4.49 20.02 -1.13
N SER A 147 -4.59 18.73 -0.84
CA SER A 147 -5.38 17.77 -1.64
C SER A 147 -6.82 18.22 -1.94
N TYR A 148 -7.53 18.81 -0.96
CA TYR A 148 -8.89 19.30 -1.18
C TYR A 148 -8.94 20.50 -2.13
N GLN A 149 -7.91 21.36 -2.13
CA GLN A 149 -7.82 22.52 -3.02
C GLN A 149 -7.54 22.07 -4.44
N LEU A 150 -6.62 21.11 -4.60
CA LEU A 150 -6.35 20.46 -5.89
C LEU A 150 -7.61 19.83 -6.46
N TRP A 151 -8.39 19.11 -5.64
CA TRP A 151 -9.65 18.54 -6.07
C TRP A 151 -10.63 19.60 -6.59
N LYS A 152 -10.78 20.72 -5.87
CA LYS A 152 -11.63 21.84 -6.33
C LYS A 152 -11.16 22.45 -7.64
N GLU A 153 -9.85 22.58 -7.84
CA GLU A 153 -9.29 23.07 -9.10
C GLU A 153 -9.54 22.09 -10.25
N ILE A 154 -9.36 20.78 -10.01
CA ILE A 154 -9.63 19.74 -11.00
C ILE A 154 -11.11 19.74 -11.40
N LEU A 155 -12.04 19.91 -10.45
CA LEU A 155 -13.47 19.96 -10.73
C LEU A 155 -13.88 21.13 -11.64
N LYS A 156 -13.09 22.20 -11.75
CA LYS A 156 -13.36 23.28 -12.72
C LYS A 156 -13.19 22.81 -14.17
N SER A 157 -12.23 21.91 -14.42
CA SER A 157 -11.95 21.34 -15.73
C SER A 157 -12.67 20.01 -15.96
N TYR A 158 -12.96 19.28 -14.88
CA TYR A 158 -13.60 17.96 -14.88
C TYR A 158 -14.78 17.94 -13.89
N PRO A 159 -15.95 18.50 -14.26
CA PRO A 159 -17.11 18.53 -13.37
C PRO A 159 -17.66 17.12 -13.03
N GLU A 160 -17.51 16.16 -13.93
CA GLU A 160 -17.86 14.74 -13.73
C GLU A 160 -16.65 13.83 -14.05
N PRO A 161 -15.67 13.75 -13.14
CA PRO A 161 -14.45 12.98 -13.39
C PRO A 161 -14.74 11.46 -13.31
N ALA A 162 -14.15 10.70 -14.23
CA ALA A 162 -14.16 9.23 -14.19
C ALA A 162 -13.21 8.64 -13.13
N PHE A 163 -12.51 9.49 -12.38
CA PHE A 163 -11.55 9.15 -11.34
C PHE A 163 -11.97 9.79 -10.01
N SER A 164 -11.56 9.18 -8.89
CA SER A 164 -11.99 9.59 -7.56
C SER A 164 -11.08 10.65 -6.92
N GLN A 165 -11.62 11.39 -5.96
CA GLN A 165 -10.83 12.30 -5.11
C GLN A 165 -9.70 11.55 -4.37
N LYS A 166 -9.96 10.31 -3.94
CA LYS A 166 -8.94 9.45 -3.30
C LYS A 166 -7.77 9.17 -4.25
N ALA A 167 -8.04 8.94 -5.53
CA ALA A 167 -6.99 8.76 -6.53
C ALA A 167 -6.09 10.00 -6.67
N VAL A 168 -6.71 11.19 -6.70
CA VAL A 168 -6.00 12.49 -6.71
C VAL A 168 -5.17 12.68 -5.44
N TYR A 169 -5.74 12.38 -4.26
CA TYR A 169 -5.03 12.44 -3.00
C TYR A 169 -3.81 11.51 -2.98
N ASN A 170 -3.97 10.25 -3.39
CA ASN A 170 -2.88 9.27 -3.42
C ASN A 170 -1.77 9.71 -4.38
N LEU A 171 -2.12 10.28 -5.54
CA LEU A 171 -1.13 10.84 -6.47
C LEU A 171 -0.39 12.05 -5.86
N TRP A 172 -1.12 13.00 -5.27
CA TRP A 172 -0.53 14.16 -4.61
C TRP A 172 0.38 13.75 -3.45
N ALA A 173 -0.09 12.87 -2.55
CA ALA A 173 0.66 12.39 -1.41
C ALA A 173 1.92 11.64 -1.85
N ASN A 174 1.85 10.83 -2.92
CA ASN A 174 3.04 10.18 -3.47
C ASN A 174 4.06 11.19 -4.01
N ILE A 175 3.63 12.21 -4.75
CA ILE A 175 4.51 13.26 -5.27
C ILE A 175 5.16 14.04 -4.12
N GLN A 176 4.37 14.47 -3.14
CA GLN A 176 4.87 15.22 -1.98
C GLN A 176 5.81 14.37 -1.14
N ASN A 177 5.37 13.19 -0.68
CA ASN A 177 6.19 12.31 0.15
C ASN A 177 7.53 12.00 -0.54
N GLN A 178 7.52 11.59 -1.82
CA GLN A 178 8.76 11.33 -2.54
C GLN A 178 9.66 12.58 -2.62
N SER A 179 9.09 13.75 -2.89
CA SER A 179 9.89 14.98 -2.95
C SER A 179 10.47 15.40 -1.59
N GLU A 180 9.80 15.05 -0.49
CA GLU A 180 10.21 15.45 0.86
C GLU A 180 11.32 14.57 1.41
N TRP A 181 11.21 13.23 1.30
CA TRP A 181 12.20 12.33 1.90
C TRP A 181 13.21 11.74 0.90
N ARG A 182 12.82 11.49 -0.36
CA ARG A 182 13.67 10.75 -1.30
C ARG A 182 14.64 11.70 -2.00
N ARG A 183 15.82 11.85 -1.41
CA ARG A 183 16.92 12.67 -1.96
C ARG A 183 17.74 11.92 -3.01
N THR A 184 17.86 10.61 -2.85
CA THR A 184 18.62 9.71 -3.73
C THR A 184 17.86 8.41 -3.99
N GLU A 185 18.33 7.60 -4.96
CA GLU A 185 17.75 6.28 -5.23
C GLU A 185 17.90 5.32 -4.04
N ASN A 186 18.99 5.45 -3.27
CA ASN A 186 19.20 4.68 -2.06
C ASN A 186 18.45 5.35 -0.88
N GLU A 187 17.57 4.58 -0.22
CA GLU A 187 16.75 5.06 0.90
C GLU A 187 17.59 5.37 2.15
N LEU A 188 18.61 4.55 2.44
CA LEU A 188 19.52 4.78 3.56
C LEU A 188 20.33 6.07 3.36
N GLU A 189 20.80 6.32 2.14
CA GLU A 189 21.49 7.57 1.81
C GLU A 189 20.55 8.77 1.88
N SER A 190 19.30 8.63 1.42
CA SER A 190 18.28 9.67 1.58
C SER A 190 18.04 10.00 3.06
N ALA A 191 17.92 8.98 3.92
CA ALA A 191 17.78 9.16 5.36
C ALA A 191 18.99 9.88 5.97
N LYS A 192 20.22 9.49 5.60
CA LYS A 192 21.45 10.18 6.05
C LYS A 192 21.46 11.66 5.65
N ILE A 193 21.05 11.97 4.42
CA ILE A 193 20.98 13.37 3.93
C ILE A 193 19.97 14.17 4.75
N LEU A 194 18.76 13.64 4.98
CA LEU A 194 17.73 14.31 5.79
C LEU A 194 18.19 14.53 7.23
N LEU A 195 18.86 13.54 7.84
CA LEU A 195 19.43 13.67 9.17
C LEU A 195 20.54 14.73 9.23
N ALA A 196 21.35 14.84 8.16
CA ALA A 196 22.36 15.88 8.03
C ALA A 196 21.74 17.28 7.82
N GLU A 197 20.66 17.40 7.04
CA GLU A 197 19.88 18.64 6.90
C GLU A 197 19.28 19.05 8.25
N PHE A 198 18.66 18.11 8.96
CA PHE A 198 18.05 18.35 10.26
C PHE A 198 19.06 18.79 11.33
N THR A 199 20.24 18.16 11.39
CA THR A 199 21.29 18.53 12.35
C THR A 199 21.94 19.89 12.06
N LYS A 200 21.90 20.38 10.81
CA LYS A 200 22.36 21.73 10.48
C LYS A 200 21.41 22.81 11.00
N ASP A 201 20.11 22.55 10.96
CA ASP A 201 19.07 23.53 11.34
C ASP A 201 18.54 23.35 12.78
N SER A 202 18.85 22.24 13.45
CA SER A 202 18.33 21.96 14.80
C SER A 202 19.39 22.07 15.91
N ARG A 203 18.91 22.33 17.14
CA ARG A 203 19.72 22.32 18.36
C ARG A 203 19.91 20.91 18.95
N TYR A 204 19.38 19.88 18.29
CA TYR A 204 19.40 18.50 18.77
C TYR A 204 20.58 17.74 18.15
N GLN A 205 21.28 16.97 18.98
CA GLN A 205 22.32 16.04 18.53
C GLN A 205 21.69 14.66 18.29
N LEU A 206 22.07 14.03 17.18
CA LEU A 206 21.69 12.65 16.90
C LEU A 206 22.70 11.71 17.55
N ASP A 207 22.22 10.85 18.45
CA ASP A 207 23.00 9.74 18.97
C ASP A 207 22.74 8.49 18.13
N THR A 208 23.79 7.94 17.52
CA THR A 208 23.72 6.62 16.89
C THR A 208 23.70 5.54 17.97
N ILE A 209 22.58 4.84 18.09
CA ILE A 209 22.46 3.66 18.95
C ILE A 209 23.13 2.48 18.22
N PRO A 210 24.26 1.93 18.72
CA PRO A 210 24.87 0.77 18.10
C PRO A 210 23.93 -0.42 18.25
N LEU A 211 23.58 -1.05 17.13
CA LEU A 211 22.88 -2.33 17.17
C LEU A 211 23.84 -3.41 17.67
N PRO A 212 23.39 -4.33 18.54
CA PRO A 212 24.21 -5.47 18.93
C PRO A 212 24.59 -6.27 17.67
N PRO A 213 25.78 -6.88 17.64
CA PRO A 213 26.17 -7.74 16.53
C PRO A 213 25.14 -8.87 16.37
N ASP A 214 24.80 -9.22 15.13
CA ASP A 214 23.83 -10.27 14.78
C ASP A 214 24.24 -11.63 15.37
N SER A 215 23.93 -11.85 16.64
CA SER A 215 24.10 -13.11 17.34
C SER A 215 22.73 -13.75 17.56
N GLY A 216 21.93 -13.86 16.49
CA GLY A 216 20.83 -14.83 16.34
C GLY A 216 19.81 -14.98 17.49
N SER A 217 19.71 -14.05 18.43
CA SER A 217 18.83 -14.13 19.60
C SER A 217 18.44 -12.73 20.04
N PHE A 218 17.33 -12.25 19.51
CA PHE A 218 16.66 -11.07 20.04
C PHE A 218 15.94 -11.48 21.33
N CYS A 219 16.67 -11.43 22.44
CA CYS A 219 16.07 -11.51 23.77
C CYS A 219 15.57 -10.10 24.13
N TRP A 220 14.26 -9.93 24.24
CA TRP A 220 13.69 -8.73 24.83
C TRP A 220 14.24 -8.58 26.27
N PRO A 221 14.64 -7.38 26.71
CA PRO A 221 14.98 -7.17 28.11
C PRO A 221 13.70 -7.28 28.97
N ASP A 222 13.77 -8.06 30.05
CA ASP A 222 12.67 -8.44 30.97
C ASP A 222 12.02 -7.27 31.75
N ASN A 223 12.26 -6.00 31.39
CA ASN A 223 11.90 -4.85 32.21
C ASN A 223 10.81 -3.91 31.63
N TRP A 224 9.98 -4.40 30.70
CA TRP A 224 8.82 -3.64 30.18
C TRP A 224 7.47 -4.14 30.72
N THR A 225 7.41 -4.52 32.00
CA THR A 225 6.15 -4.72 32.73
C THR A 225 6.04 -3.76 33.91
N THR A 226 5.66 -2.52 33.62
CA THR A 226 4.80 -1.67 34.46
C THR A 226 4.54 -0.40 33.66
N TRP A 227 3.30 -0.22 33.17
CA TRP A 227 2.43 0.96 33.28
C TRP A 227 1.10 0.62 32.61
#